data_AF-A0A438CU22-F1
#
_entry.id   AF-A0A438CU22-F1
#
_cell.length_a   1.000
_cell.length_b   1.000
_cell.length_c   1.000
_cell.angle_alpha   90.00
_cell.angle_beta   90.00
_cell.angle_gamma   90.00
#
_symmetry.space_group_name_H-M   'P 1'
#
loop_
_entity.id
_entity.type
_entity.pdbx_description
1 polymer ?
#
loop_
_entity_poly.entity_id
_entity_poly.type
_entity_poly.pdbx_seq_one_letter_code
_entity_poly.pdbx_strand_id
1 'polypeptide(L)'
;MIDELMALLKNNTWSLVPLPPGRTPIGYKWVFKVKENPNGSIQKCKARLVAKGFHQVAGFDFTETFSPIVKPATTRVMLTMALSRDDILITGSSDQVVMHLITSLNREFALKDLGEVNYFLGIEVNHTSEGIHLSQGKYITDLLCKAKMQGVNPISTPMTSG
;
A
#
# COMPACT_ATOMS: atom_id res chain seq x y z
N MET A 1 -20.67 3.34 22.23
CA MET A 1 -21.64 3.84 21.23
C MET A 1 -21.44 5.33 21.00
N ILE A 2 -21.35 6.13 22.06
CA ILE A 2 -21.02 7.56 21.98
C ILE A 2 -19.65 7.79 21.32
N ASP A 3 -18.62 7.02 21.68
CA ASP A 3 -17.27 7.20 21.11
C ASP A 3 -17.19 6.99 19.60
N GLU A 4 -18.00 6.07 19.06
CA GLU A 4 -18.04 5.79 17.62
C GLU A 4 -18.77 6.91 16.87
N LEU A 5 -19.86 7.44 17.43
CA LEU A 5 -20.54 8.61 16.90
C LEU A 5 -19.62 9.84 16.92
N MET A 6 -18.90 10.06 18.02
CA MET A 6 -17.93 11.15 18.16
C MET A 6 -16.78 11.01 17.17
N ALA A 7 -16.30 9.79 16.90
CA ALA A 7 -15.26 9.55 15.90
C ALA A 7 -15.74 9.88 14.48
N LEU A 8 -17.00 9.55 14.14
CA LEU A 8 -17.59 9.89 12.85
C LEU A 8 -17.78 11.42 12.69
N LEU A 9 -18.23 12.10 13.74
CA LEU A 9 -18.35 13.55 13.76
C LEU A 9 -16.98 14.23 13.64
N LYS A 10 -15.97 13.74 14.37
CA LYS A 10 -14.59 14.26 14.31
C LYS A 10 -13.98 14.12 12.91
N ASN A 11 -14.26 13.01 12.23
CA ASN A 11 -13.66 12.71 10.94
C ASN A 11 -14.40 13.37 9.75
N ASN A 12 -15.51 14.09 9.98
CA ASN A 12 -16.33 14.72 8.94
C ASN A 12 -16.63 13.78 7.76
N THR A 13 -16.85 12.48 8.03
CA THR A 13 -16.99 11.45 6.98
C THR A 13 -18.38 11.42 6.34
N TRP A 14 -19.32 12.23 6.81
CA TRP A 14 -20.69 12.28 6.32
C TRP A 14 -21.33 13.65 6.56
N SER A 15 -22.32 13.99 5.74
CA SER A 15 -23.19 15.15 5.92
C SER A 15 -24.64 14.70 5.84
N LEU A 16 -25.50 15.20 6.73
CA LEU A 16 -26.93 14.97 6.61
C LEU A 16 -27.46 15.78 5.42
N VAL A 17 -28.12 15.10 4.47
CA VAL A 17 -28.72 15.73 3.29
C VAL A 17 -30.20 15.38 3.20
N PRO A 18 -31.07 16.31 2.75
CA PRO A 18 -32.46 15.97 2.45
C PRO A 18 -32.52 14.97 1.31
N LEU A 19 -33.57 14.13 1.30
CA LEU A 19 -33.81 13.19 0.22
C LEU A 19 -34.06 13.96 -1.09
N PRO A 20 -33.29 13.73 -2.17
CA PRO A 20 -33.51 14.42 -3.43
C PRO A 20 -34.89 14.05 -4.02
N PRO A 21 -35.55 15.00 -4.72
CA PRO A 21 -36.85 14.74 -5.32
C PRO A 21 -36.78 13.59 -6.34
N GLY A 22 -37.80 12.72 -6.34
CA GLY A 22 -37.87 11.56 -7.25
C GLY A 22 -36.97 10.38 -6.87
N ARG A 23 -36.35 10.38 -5.69
CA ARG A 23 -35.54 9.26 -5.19
C ARG A 23 -36.24 8.51 -4.08
N THR A 24 -36.07 7.18 -4.05
CA THR A 24 -36.52 6.32 -2.95
C THR A 24 -35.36 6.09 -2.00
N PRO A 25 -35.51 6.31 -0.68
CA PRO A 25 -34.44 6.08 0.27
C PRO A 25 -34.10 4.59 0.38
N ILE A 26 -32.81 4.28 0.52
CA ILE A 26 -32.37 2.90 0.74
C ILE A 26 -32.77 2.50 2.17
N GLY A 27 -33.55 1.42 2.30
CA GLY A 27 -33.92 0.90 3.61
C GLY A 27 -32.69 0.48 4.43
N TYR A 28 -32.80 0.52 5.76
CA TYR A 28 -31.71 0.11 6.66
C TYR A 28 -32.13 -1.05 7.57
N LYS A 29 -31.14 -1.73 8.17
CA LYS A 29 -31.34 -2.74 9.21
C LYS A 29 -30.18 -2.70 10.20
N TRP A 30 -30.47 -3.00 11.46
CA TRP A 30 -29.43 -3.26 12.47
C TRP A 30 -28.94 -4.71 12.40
N VAL A 31 -27.63 -4.88 12.35
CA VAL A 31 -26.95 -6.17 12.46
C VAL A 31 -26.16 -6.19 13.76
N PHE A 32 -26.50 -7.12 14.64
CA PHE A 32 -25.83 -7.32 15.91
C PHE A 32 -24.87 -8.51 15.81
N LYS A 33 -23.67 -8.37 16.36
CA LYS A 33 -22.68 -9.44 16.45
C LYS A 33 -21.99 -9.39 17.80
N VAL A 34 -22.09 -10.48 18.56
CA VAL A 34 -21.30 -10.70 19.77
C VAL A 34 -19.93 -11.25 19.34
N LYS A 35 -18.84 -10.65 19.82
CA LYS A 35 -17.51 -11.22 19.78
C LYS A 35 -17.25 -11.84 21.13
N GLU A 36 -16.85 -13.11 21.12
CA GLU A 36 -16.49 -13.87 22.30
C GLU A 36 -14.97 -14.09 22.33
N ASN A 37 -14.41 -14.22 23.52
CA ASN A 37 -13.04 -14.66 23.74
C ASN A 37 -12.95 -16.18 23.55
N PRO A 38 -11.74 -16.76 23.42
CA PRO A 38 -11.57 -18.22 23.28
C PRO A 38 -12.18 -19.04 24.42
N ASN A 39 -12.34 -18.45 25.60
CA ASN A 39 -12.98 -19.06 26.78
C ASN A 39 -14.51 -18.91 26.81
N GLY A 40 -15.13 -18.40 25.74
CA GLY A 40 -16.58 -18.20 25.63
C GLY A 40 -17.13 -16.95 26.32
N SER A 41 -16.30 -16.17 27.03
CA SER A 41 -16.75 -14.88 27.61
C SER A 41 -16.99 -13.82 26.53
N ILE A 42 -17.96 -12.92 26.77
CA ILE A 42 -18.26 -11.84 25.84
C ILE A 42 -17.11 -10.81 25.84
N GLN A 43 -16.45 -10.66 24.70
CA GLN A 43 -15.43 -9.63 24.47
C GLN A 43 -16.06 -8.30 24.06
N LYS A 44 -16.99 -8.32 23.09
CA LYS A 44 -17.58 -7.09 22.54
C LYS A 44 -18.89 -7.35 21.80
N CYS A 45 -19.95 -6.64 22.18
CA CYS A 45 -21.16 -6.54 21.38
C CYS A 45 -20.99 -5.45 20.33
N LYS A 46 -21.18 -5.79 19.05
CA LYS A 46 -21.14 -4.85 17.93
C LYS A 46 -22.53 -4.68 17.35
N ALA A 47 -22.97 -3.44 17.19
CA ALA A 47 -24.16 -3.10 16.40
C ALA A 47 -23.68 -2.36 15.15
N ARG A 48 -24.22 -2.73 13.98
CA ARG A 48 -23.97 -2.02 12.73
C ARG A 48 -25.29 -1.66 12.09
N LEU A 49 -25.46 -0.39 11.74
CA LEU A 49 -26.53 0.03 10.84
C LEU A 49 -26.06 -0.23 9.41
N VAL A 50 -26.75 -1.11 8.69
CA VAL A 50 -26.39 -1.46 7.31
C VAL A 50 -27.52 -1.09 6.36
N ALA A 51 -27.15 -0.60 5.18
CA ALA A 51 -28.07 -0.41 4.08
C ALA A 51 -28.55 -1.77 3.55
N LYS A 52 -29.84 -1.88 3.23
CA LYS A 52 -30.46 -3.06 2.61
C LYS A 52 -30.14 -3.07 1.12
N GLY A 53 -28.92 -3.48 0.77
CA GLY A 53 -28.37 -3.49 -0.60
C GLY A 53 -29.10 -4.37 -1.62
N PHE A 54 -30.15 -5.08 -1.23
CA PHE A 54 -30.96 -5.91 -2.15
C PHE A 54 -31.88 -5.09 -3.07
N HIS A 55 -31.92 -3.76 -2.92
CA HIS A 55 -32.61 -2.83 -3.84
C HIS A 55 -31.66 -2.15 -4.83
N GLN A 56 -30.41 -2.60 -4.91
CA GLN A 56 -29.45 -2.04 -5.86
C GLN A 56 -29.84 -2.41 -7.30
N VAL A 57 -29.88 -1.41 -8.18
CA VAL A 57 -30.15 -1.57 -9.61
C VAL A 57 -28.81 -1.61 -10.37
N ALA A 58 -28.57 -2.70 -11.10
CA ALA A 58 -27.38 -2.87 -11.93
C ALA A 58 -27.28 -1.73 -12.97
N GLY A 59 -26.09 -1.13 -13.10
CA GLY A 59 -25.86 0.03 -13.98
C GLY A 59 -26.27 1.39 -13.40
N PHE A 60 -26.86 1.43 -12.20
CA PHE A 60 -27.20 2.66 -11.49
C PHE A 60 -26.50 2.74 -10.13
N ASP A 61 -26.62 1.69 -9.31
CA ASP A 61 -26.09 1.65 -7.94
C ASP A 61 -24.73 0.94 -7.82
N PHE A 62 -24.33 0.20 -8.86
CA PHE A 62 -23.01 -0.41 -8.97
C PHE A 62 -22.63 -0.64 -10.44
N THR A 63 -21.43 -0.20 -10.78
CA THR A 63 -20.71 -0.53 -12.04
C THR A 63 -19.32 -1.08 -11.75
N GLU A 64 -18.77 -0.80 -10.57
CA GLU A 64 -17.44 -1.22 -10.15
C GLU A 64 -17.51 -1.89 -8.77
N THR A 65 -17.07 -3.14 -8.68
CA THR A 65 -16.94 -3.83 -7.39
C THR A 65 -15.67 -3.34 -6.71
N PHE A 66 -15.74 -2.23 -5.99
CA PHE A 66 -14.66 -1.86 -5.07
C PHE A 66 -14.77 -2.68 -3.79
N SER A 67 -14.18 -3.87 -3.82
CA SER A 67 -13.87 -4.65 -2.61
C SER A 67 -12.41 -4.39 -2.24
N PRO A 68 -12.10 -3.69 -1.15
CA PRO A 68 -10.73 -3.40 -0.71
C PRO A 68 -10.07 -4.62 -0.06
N ILE A 69 -10.35 -5.82 -0.59
CA ILE A 69 -9.79 -7.08 -0.09
C ILE A 69 -8.83 -7.57 -1.16
N VAL A 70 -7.54 -7.34 -0.92
CA VAL A 70 -6.48 -7.97 -1.71
C VAL A 70 -6.59 -9.48 -1.50
N LYS A 71 -6.90 -10.22 -2.56
CA LYS A 71 -6.98 -11.68 -2.50
C LYS A 71 -5.55 -12.25 -2.39
N PRO A 72 -5.30 -13.23 -1.50
CA PRO A 72 -3.97 -13.84 -1.38
C PRO A 72 -3.42 -14.40 -2.69
N ALA A 73 -4.29 -14.90 -3.58
CA ALA A 73 -3.89 -15.36 -4.91
C ALA A 73 -3.32 -14.22 -5.78
N THR A 74 -3.94 -13.03 -5.75
CA THR A 74 -3.48 -11.86 -6.48
C THR A 74 -2.14 -11.37 -5.92
N THR A 75 -1.97 -11.36 -4.59
CA THR A 75 -0.69 -11.03 -3.95
C THR A 75 0.42 -11.99 -4.39
N ARG A 76 0.16 -13.30 -4.43
CA ARG A 76 1.13 -14.30 -4.89
C ARG A 76 1.54 -14.08 -6.33
N VAL A 77 0.58 -13.89 -7.25
CA VAL A 77 0.89 -13.64 -8.68
C VAL A 77 1.74 -12.38 -8.83
N MET A 78 1.40 -11.30 -8.13
CA MET A 78 2.15 -10.04 -8.19
C MET A 78 3.57 -10.19 -7.64
N LEU A 79 3.74 -10.90 -6.52
CA LEU A 79 5.06 -11.25 -5.97
C LEU A 79 5.87 -12.11 -6.94
N THR A 80 5.28 -13.17 -7.52
CA THR A 80 5.97 -14.04 -8.49
C THR A 80 6.41 -13.25 -9.73
N MET A 81 5.58 -12.34 -10.22
CA MET A 81 5.96 -11.46 -11.33
C MET A 81 7.10 -10.50 -10.95
N ALA A 82 7.07 -9.91 -9.76
CA ALA A 82 8.14 -9.03 -9.28
C ALA A 82 9.47 -9.81 -9.15
N LEU A 83 9.42 -11.01 -8.59
CA LEU A 83 10.57 -11.91 -8.44
C LEU A 83 11.13 -12.42 -9.77
N SER A 84 10.30 -12.51 -10.81
CA SER A 84 10.76 -12.92 -12.14
C SER A 84 11.63 -11.88 -12.86
N ARG A 85 11.74 -10.66 -12.31
CA ARG A 85 12.45 -9.51 -12.91
C ARG A 85 13.74 -9.15 -12.17
N ASP A 86 14.40 -10.17 -11.63
CA ASP A 86 15.72 -10.15 -10.99
C ASP A 86 15.72 -9.67 -9.53
N ASP A 87 15.63 -8.36 -9.29
CA ASP A 87 15.91 -7.81 -7.94
C ASP A 87 14.68 -7.17 -7.29
N ILE A 88 14.49 -7.44 -5.99
CA ILE A 88 13.47 -6.79 -5.16
C ILE A 88 14.12 -5.93 -4.08
N LEU A 89 13.54 -4.75 -3.84
CA LEU A 89 13.89 -3.92 -2.70
C LEU A 89 12.76 -4.01 -1.66
N ILE A 90 13.11 -4.44 -0.45
CA ILE A 90 12.19 -4.49 0.69
C ILE A 90 12.54 -3.34 1.63
N THR A 91 11.56 -2.51 1.96
CA THR A 91 11.70 -1.41 2.91
C THR A 91 10.65 -1.53 4.03
N GLY A 92 10.95 -0.99 5.20
CA GLY A 92 10.02 -1.02 6.33
C GLY A 92 10.52 -0.16 7.49
N SER A 93 9.60 0.22 8.37
CA SER A 93 9.91 1.00 9.57
C SER A 93 10.31 0.16 10.77
N SER A 94 10.35 -1.17 10.63
CA SER A 94 10.69 -2.11 11.70
C SER A 94 11.49 -3.28 11.14
N ASP A 95 12.72 -3.41 11.60
CA ASP A 95 13.63 -4.48 11.19
C ASP A 95 13.05 -5.86 11.49
N GLN A 96 12.31 -6.00 12.59
CA GLN A 96 11.64 -7.26 12.94
C GLN A 96 10.62 -7.68 11.87
N VAL A 97 9.82 -6.73 11.37
CA VAL A 97 8.82 -7.00 10.34
C VAL A 97 9.50 -7.30 9.00
N VAL A 98 10.57 -6.57 8.66
CA VAL A 98 11.37 -6.81 7.44
C VAL A 98 11.99 -8.22 7.48
N MET A 99 12.65 -8.59 8.58
CA MET A 99 13.26 -9.91 8.74
C MET A 99 12.23 -11.04 8.72
N HIS A 100 11.07 -10.85 9.35
CA HIS A 100 9.98 -11.81 9.28
C HIS A 100 9.46 -11.98 7.84
N LEU A 101 9.35 -10.88 7.09
CA LEU A 101 8.93 -10.91 5.68
C LEU A 101 9.97 -11.63 4.80
N ILE A 102 11.25 -11.31 4.94
CA ILE A 102 12.36 -11.98 4.23
C ILE A 102 12.31 -13.49 4.50
N THR A 103 12.15 -13.89 5.76
CA THR A 103 12.06 -15.30 6.15
C THR A 103 10.84 -15.99 5.53
N SER A 104 9.69 -15.30 5.51
CA SER A 104 8.46 -15.82 4.93
C SER A 104 8.57 -15.99 3.40
N LEU A 105 9.22 -15.05 2.71
CA LEU A 105 9.46 -15.12 1.27
C LEU A 105 10.47 -16.23 0.93
N ASN A 106 11.55 -16.36 1.69
CA ASN A 106 12.56 -17.42 1.52
C ASN A 106 11.99 -18.85 1.70
N ARG A 107 10.87 -19.00 2.40
CA ARG A 107 10.18 -20.29 2.53
C ARG A 107 9.48 -20.70 1.23
N GLU A 108 8.95 -19.73 0.50
CA GLU A 108 8.13 -19.98 -0.69
C GLU A 108 8.94 -19.79 -1.99
N PHE A 109 10.01 -18.99 -1.95
CA PHE A 109 10.84 -18.63 -3.08
C PHE A 109 12.32 -18.74 -2.72
N ALA A 110 13.15 -19.26 -3.62
CA ALA A 110 14.60 -19.34 -3.44
C ALA A 110 15.26 -17.97 -3.65
N LEU A 111 15.11 -17.06 -2.69
CA LEU A 111 15.70 -15.72 -2.74
C LEU A 111 17.06 -15.71 -2.04
N LYS A 112 17.94 -14.85 -2.52
CA LYS A 112 19.21 -14.57 -1.87
C LYS A 112 19.10 -13.21 -1.20
N ASP A 113 19.29 -13.18 0.11
CA ASP A 113 19.43 -11.93 0.85
C ASP A 113 20.83 -11.35 0.57
N LEU A 114 20.86 -10.11 0.09
CA LEU A 114 22.09 -9.35 -0.19
C LEU A 114 22.43 -8.37 0.94
N GLY A 115 21.59 -8.29 1.98
CA GLY A 115 21.75 -7.38 3.09
C GLY A 115 21.34 -5.94 2.72
N GLU A 116 21.98 -4.98 3.37
CA GLU A 116 21.67 -3.56 3.19
C GLU A 116 21.95 -3.11 1.75
N VAL A 117 21.00 -2.36 1.18
CA VAL A 117 21.09 -1.91 -0.21
C VAL A 117 22.22 -0.88 -0.35
N ASN A 118 23.18 -1.19 -1.22
CA ASN A 118 24.25 -0.26 -1.61
C ASN A 118 24.05 0.23 -3.04
N TYR A 119 23.47 -0.60 -3.91
CA TYR A 119 23.11 -0.26 -5.28
C TYR A 119 21.79 -0.92 -5.66
N PHE A 120 20.90 -0.19 -6.32
CA PHE A 120 19.66 -0.72 -6.88
C PHE A 120 19.29 0.06 -8.15
N LEU A 121 19.10 -0.63 -9.27
CA LEU A 121 18.74 -0.02 -10.57
C LEU A 121 19.66 1.13 -11.01
N GLY A 122 20.96 1.03 -10.75
CA GLY A 122 21.94 2.07 -11.09
C GLY A 122 21.94 3.28 -10.15
N ILE A 123 21.16 3.23 -9.07
CA ILE A 123 21.20 4.20 -7.97
C ILE A 123 22.09 3.63 -6.88
N GLU A 124 23.13 4.38 -6.52
CA GLU A 124 23.95 4.16 -5.34
C GLU A 124 23.25 4.71 -4.11
N VAL A 125 23.24 3.92 -3.04
CA VAL A 125 22.60 4.24 -1.77
C VAL A 125 23.71 4.41 -0.73
N ASN A 126 23.91 5.64 -0.26
CA ASN A 126 24.88 5.97 0.76
C ASN A 126 24.17 6.19 2.09
N HIS A 127 24.48 5.36 3.08
CA HIS A 127 23.93 5.47 4.42
C HIS A 127 24.79 6.41 5.24
N THR A 128 24.18 7.47 5.77
CA THR A 128 24.82 8.49 6.60
C THR A 128 24.12 8.60 7.94
N SER A 129 24.77 9.23 8.93
CA SER A 129 24.13 9.47 10.25
C SER A 129 22.87 10.34 10.18
N GLU A 130 22.72 11.13 9.12
CA GLU A 130 21.56 12.02 8.90
C GLU A 130 20.46 11.36 8.06
N GLY A 131 20.71 10.18 7.48
CA GLY A 131 19.75 9.46 6.64
C GLY A 131 20.39 8.83 5.41
N ILE A 132 19.56 8.59 4.41
CA ILE A 132 19.95 7.89 3.17
C ILE A 132 20.17 8.94 2.07
N HIS A 133 21.38 8.96 1.49
CA HIS A 133 21.72 9.80 0.34
C HIS A 133 21.81 8.96 -0.94
N LEU A 134 21.00 9.30 -1.95
CA LEU A 134 20.95 8.61 -3.23
C LEU A 134 21.85 9.31 -4.26
N SER A 135 22.64 8.55 -5.00
CA SER A 135 23.56 9.07 -6.02
C SER A 135 23.47 8.23 -7.29
N GLN A 136 23.60 8.88 -8.46
CA GLN A 136 23.81 8.20 -9.73
C GLN A 136 25.18 8.50 -10.33
N GLY A 137 26.10 9.11 -9.57
CA GLY A 137 27.40 9.57 -10.09
C GLY A 137 28.21 8.46 -10.76
N LYS A 138 28.22 7.26 -10.18
CA LYS A 138 28.88 6.08 -10.79
C LYS A 138 28.21 5.65 -12.09
N TYR A 139 26.88 5.57 -12.12
CA TYR A 139 26.13 5.22 -13.34
C TYR A 139 26.40 6.22 -14.47
N ILE A 140 26.41 7.52 -14.16
CA ILE A 140 26.73 8.58 -15.13
C ILE A 140 28.17 8.40 -15.66
N THR A 141 29.12 8.13 -14.77
CA THR A 141 30.53 7.92 -15.16
C THR A 141 30.70 6.68 -16.03
N ASP A 142 30.02 5.58 -15.69
CA ASP A 142 30.03 4.34 -16.47
C ASP A 142 29.37 4.53 -17.84
N LEU A 143 28.31 5.32 -17.92
CA LEU A 143 27.65 5.67 -19.17
C LEU A 143 28.57 6.51 -20.06
N LEU A 144 29.22 7.53 -19.50
CA LEU A 144 30.21 8.35 -20.21
C LEU A 144 31.40 7.51 -20.69
N CYS A 145 31.85 6.53 -19.89
CA CYS A 145 32.86 5.55 -20.29
C CYS A 145 32.42 4.76 -21.52
N LYS A 146 31.23 4.15 -21.46
CA LYS A 146 30.66 3.35 -22.56
C LYS A 146 30.46 4.18 -23.83
N ALA A 147 30.06 5.44 -23.69
CA ALA A 147 29.88 6.37 -24.80
C ALA A 147 31.20 6.99 -25.32
N LYS A 148 32.36 6.69 -24.70
CA LYS A 148 33.67 7.30 -24.99
C LYS A 148 33.68 8.84 -24.82
N MET A 149 32.97 9.34 -23.81
CA MET A 149 32.75 10.78 -23.55
C MET A 149 33.44 11.32 -22.28
N GLN A 150 34.34 10.57 -21.65
CA GLN A 150 34.97 10.94 -20.36
C GLN A 150 35.75 12.26 -20.36
N GLY A 151 36.27 12.69 -21.52
CA GLY A 151 37.03 13.94 -21.67
C GLY A 151 36.29 15.04 -22.40
N VAL A 152 34.98 14.88 -22.65
CA VAL A 152 34.18 15.89 -23.37
C VAL A 152 33.86 17.04 -22.41
N ASN A 153 33.96 18.28 -22.90
CA ASN A 153 33.65 19.46 -22.08
C ASN A 153 32.22 19.39 -21.55
N PRO A 154 32.00 19.51 -20.23
CA PRO A 154 30.67 19.53 -19.67
C PRO A 154 29.94 20.78 -20.17
N ILE A 155 28.71 20.59 -20.66
CA ILE A 155 27.80 21.68 -20.93
C ILE A 155 26.78 21.75 -19.79
N SER A 156 26.52 22.94 -19.26
CA SER A 156 25.45 23.13 -18.30
C SER A 156 24.12 22.89 -19.02
N THR A 157 23.57 21.69 -18.88
CA THR A 157 22.16 21.47 -19.22
C THR A 157 21.31 22.22 -18.20
N PRO A 158 20.34 23.04 -18.64
CA PRO A 158 19.46 23.73 -17.73
C PRO A 158 18.53 22.69 -17.10
N MET A 159 18.91 22.19 -15.93
CA MET A 159 18.00 21.47 -15.05
C MET A 159 17.42 22.50 -14.09
N THR A 160 16.13 22.77 -14.20
CA THR A 160 15.42 23.59 -13.21
C THR A 160 15.60 22.94 -11.84
N SER A 161 16.10 23.70 -10.87
CA SER A 161 16.18 23.26 -9.49
C SER A 161 14.78 22.89 -9.01
N GLY A 162 14.60 21.62 -8.63
CA GLY A 162 13.38 21.11 -8.01
C GLY A 162 13.36 21.36 -6.52
#